data_AF-A0A948Q1Z1-F1
#
_entry.id   AF-A0A948Q1Z1-F1
#
_cell.length_a   1.000
_cell.length_b   1.000
_cell.length_c   1.000
_cell.angle_alpha   90.00
_cell.angle_beta   90.00
_cell.angle_gamma   90.00
#
_symmetry.space_group_name_H-M   'P 1'
#
loop_
_entity.id
_entity.type
_entity.pdbx_description
1 polymer ?
#
loop_
_entity_poly.entity_id
_entity_poly.type
_entity_poly.pdbx_seq_one_letter_code
_entity_poly.pdbx_strand_id
1 'polypeptide(L)'
;MNGFRDNGRDRSERFLNDVLARTSGPACGRALDLLPGLTDGELGDLDRRLVQGHLEHCPQCLAVAVVMGWLGGALGSMAVVDPGEAFTRRVLARTSGAAALEAERRRLTGAAGLMDRLGRWWEDRIQRPAFAMQAAYAATVVLVLLTAVPGAPLKQLPGQALELVQAGPDQSSIVGRALGGAGGWVESRTGVVVDSGRGGLASGWGKVHSAWTERADRTAADRAELRARVGDVVDQAGRGRLGQAGYRLWEAGKAFGSFWNHWWTSDRQADAS
;
A
#
# COMPACT_ATOMS: atom_id res chain seq x y z
N MET A 1 -53.82 10.15 -18.40
CA MET A 1 -53.33 8.76 -18.54
C MET A 1 -52.29 8.72 -19.67
N ASN A 2 -50.99 8.79 -19.37
CA ASN A 2 -49.90 8.74 -20.38
C ASN A 2 -48.66 7.96 -19.91
N GLY A 3 -48.77 7.12 -18.87
CA GLY A 3 -47.61 6.56 -18.15
C GLY A 3 -47.09 5.18 -18.56
N PHE A 4 -47.57 4.55 -19.65
CA PHE A 4 -47.27 3.13 -19.91
C PHE A 4 -46.42 2.84 -21.15
N ARG A 5 -46.03 3.86 -21.95
CA ARG A 5 -45.29 3.65 -23.21
C ARG A 5 -43.76 3.69 -23.11
N ASP A 6 -43.18 4.06 -21.97
CA ASP A 6 -41.72 4.26 -21.85
C ASP A 6 -40.93 2.98 -21.47
N ASN A 7 -41.60 1.99 -20.89
CA ASN A 7 -40.95 0.85 -20.21
C ASN A 7 -40.22 -0.13 -21.15
N GLY A 8 -40.45 -0.04 -22.46
CA GLY A 8 -39.78 -0.84 -23.48
C GLY A 8 -38.44 -0.25 -23.92
N ARG A 9 -38.37 1.08 -24.05
CA ARG A 9 -37.18 1.79 -24.54
C ARG A 9 -36.03 1.68 -23.55
N ASP A 10 -36.30 1.90 -22.26
CA ASP A 10 -35.32 1.76 -21.18
C ASP A 10 -34.75 0.35 -21.06
N ARG A 11 -35.52 -0.69 -21.40
CA ARG A 11 -35.06 -2.07 -21.38
C ARG A 11 -34.16 -2.38 -22.56
N SER A 12 -34.53 -1.91 -23.75
CA SER A 12 -33.68 -2.05 -24.94
C SER A 12 -32.36 -1.30 -24.78
N GLU A 13 -32.38 -0.07 -24.26
CA GLU A 13 -31.16 0.71 -24.00
C GLU A 13 -30.26 0.06 -22.95
N ARG A 14 -30.83 -0.44 -21.84
CA ARG A 14 -30.05 -1.19 -20.83
C ARG A 14 -29.42 -2.45 -21.40
N PHE A 15 -30.16 -3.24 -22.17
CA PHE A 15 -29.63 -4.45 -22.81
C PHE A 15 -28.49 -4.13 -23.79
N LEU A 16 -28.67 -3.08 -24.61
CA LEU A 16 -27.67 -2.66 -25.58
C LEU A 16 -26.40 -2.18 -24.88
N ASN A 17 -26.53 -1.40 -23.80
CA ASN A 17 -25.41 -0.99 -22.97
C ASN A 17 -24.68 -2.19 -22.33
N ASP A 18 -25.41 -3.21 -21.86
CA ASP A 18 -24.83 -4.42 -21.28
C ASP A 18 -24.07 -5.26 -22.31
N VAL A 19 -24.62 -5.42 -23.52
CA VAL A 19 -23.97 -6.14 -24.62
C VAL A 19 -22.73 -5.39 -25.09
N LEU A 20 -22.81 -4.07 -25.23
CA LEU A 20 -21.65 -3.25 -25.59
C LEU A 20 -20.56 -3.32 -24.52
N ALA A 21 -20.92 -3.22 -23.23
CA ALA A 21 -19.96 -3.35 -22.13
C ALA A 21 -19.26 -4.72 -22.11
N ARG A 22 -19.97 -5.80 -22.44
CA ARG A 22 -19.40 -7.16 -22.50
C ARG A 22 -18.53 -7.42 -23.72
N THR A 23 -18.91 -6.90 -24.88
CA THR A 23 -18.26 -7.23 -26.16
C THR A 23 -17.14 -6.27 -26.54
N SER A 24 -17.27 -5.01 -26.13
CA SER A 24 -16.36 -3.93 -26.51
C SER A 24 -15.44 -3.51 -25.36
N GLY A 25 -15.62 -4.09 -24.17
CA GLY A 25 -15.05 -3.59 -22.93
C GLY A 25 -15.68 -2.26 -22.49
N PRO A 26 -15.26 -1.69 -21.36
CA PRO A 26 -15.67 -0.36 -20.97
C PRO A 26 -15.18 0.65 -22.01
N ALA A 27 -16.10 1.42 -22.62
CA ALA A 27 -15.78 2.40 -23.66
C ALA A 27 -14.65 3.37 -23.25
N CYS A 28 -14.58 3.71 -21.96
CA CYS A 28 -13.49 4.53 -21.41
C CYS A 28 -12.12 3.87 -21.54
N GLY A 29 -12.01 2.55 -21.32
CA GLY A 29 -10.73 1.84 -21.45
C GLY A 29 -10.19 1.93 -22.87
N ARG A 30 -11.04 1.61 -23.86
CA ARG A 30 -10.68 1.75 -25.27
C ARG A 30 -10.36 3.19 -25.67
N ALA A 31 -11.13 4.17 -25.18
CA ALA A 31 -10.83 5.57 -25.45
C ALA A 31 -9.46 5.99 -24.87
N LEU A 32 -9.14 5.56 -23.65
CA LEU A 32 -7.83 5.82 -23.01
C LEU A 32 -6.68 5.18 -23.80
N ASP A 33 -6.87 3.96 -24.32
CA ASP A 33 -5.84 3.29 -25.14
C ASP A 33 -5.58 4.01 -26.47
N LEU A 34 -6.58 4.71 -27.02
CA LEU A 34 -6.49 5.44 -28.29
C LEU A 34 -6.07 6.92 -28.13
N LEU A 35 -6.16 7.48 -26.92
CA LEU A 35 -5.82 8.89 -26.66
C LEU A 35 -4.39 9.31 -27.06
N PRO A 36 -3.33 8.49 -26.89
CA PRO A 36 -2.00 8.83 -27.39
C PRO A 36 -2.02 9.10 -28.90
N GLY A 37 -2.56 8.16 -29.69
CA GLY A 37 -2.66 8.33 -31.14
C GLY A 37 -3.56 9.50 -31.56
N LEU A 38 -4.53 9.90 -30.74
CA LEU A 38 -5.29 11.14 -30.99
C LEU A 38 -4.41 12.38 -30.80
N THR A 39 -3.61 12.40 -29.74
CA THR A 39 -2.73 13.52 -29.37
C THR A 39 -1.60 13.68 -30.39
N ASP A 40 -1.06 12.55 -30.87
CA ASP A 40 0.05 12.52 -31.82
C ASP A 40 -0.41 12.65 -33.28
N GLY A 41 -1.73 12.62 -33.54
CA GLY A 41 -2.31 12.73 -34.88
C GLY A 41 -2.24 11.45 -35.72
N GLU A 42 -1.89 10.33 -35.11
CA GLU A 42 -1.67 9.03 -35.76
C GLU A 42 -2.97 8.20 -35.92
N LEU A 43 -4.06 8.60 -35.27
CA LEU A 43 -5.35 7.91 -35.40
C LEU A 43 -5.96 8.03 -36.79
N GLY A 44 -6.45 6.91 -37.33
CA GLY A 44 -7.29 6.87 -38.52
C GLY A 44 -8.65 7.57 -38.30
N ASP A 45 -9.30 7.96 -39.38
CA ASP A 45 -10.50 8.82 -39.33
C ASP A 45 -11.68 8.21 -38.54
N LEU A 46 -11.87 6.89 -38.61
CA LEU A 46 -12.94 6.21 -37.88
C LEU A 46 -12.69 6.26 -36.37
N ASP A 47 -11.51 5.83 -35.92
CA ASP A 47 -11.16 5.80 -34.50
C ASP A 47 -11.09 7.23 -33.93
N ARG A 48 -10.59 8.20 -34.70
CA ARG A 48 -10.63 9.63 -34.33
C ARG A 48 -12.06 10.08 -34.03
N ARG A 49 -13.02 9.79 -34.90
CA ARG A 49 -14.44 10.15 -34.68
C ARG A 49 -15.05 9.44 -33.47
N LEU A 50 -14.70 8.17 -33.25
CA LEU A 50 -15.17 7.41 -32.10
C LEU A 50 -14.65 7.99 -30.78
N VAL A 51 -13.36 8.32 -30.70
CA VAL A 51 -12.78 8.95 -29.51
C VAL A 51 -13.36 10.34 -29.30
N GLN A 52 -13.47 11.17 -30.34
CA GLN A 52 -14.07 12.50 -30.25
C GLN A 52 -15.51 12.46 -29.71
N GLY A 53 -16.36 11.61 -30.27
CA GLY A 53 -17.73 11.44 -29.78
C GLY A 53 -17.79 10.96 -28.32
N HIS A 54 -16.82 10.15 -27.87
CA HIS A 54 -16.71 9.77 -26.47
C HIS A 54 -16.28 10.94 -25.57
N LEU A 55 -15.31 11.74 -26.00
CA LEU A 55 -14.82 12.90 -25.24
C LEU A 55 -15.90 13.98 -25.06
N GLU A 56 -16.83 14.12 -26.00
CA GLU A 56 -18.00 15.00 -25.89
C GLU A 56 -18.94 14.60 -24.73
N HIS A 57 -18.95 13.32 -24.34
CA HIS A 57 -19.90 12.78 -23.36
C HIS A 57 -19.25 12.26 -22.07
N CYS A 58 -17.91 12.19 -22.01
CA CYS A 58 -17.17 11.67 -20.86
C CYS A 58 -16.17 12.71 -20.30
N PRO A 59 -16.51 13.44 -19.22
CA PRO A 59 -15.65 14.49 -18.67
C PRO A 59 -14.33 13.97 -18.11
N GLN A 60 -14.28 12.71 -17.66
CA GLN A 60 -13.05 12.09 -17.16
C GLN A 60 -12.04 11.86 -18.28
N CYS A 61 -12.48 11.28 -19.41
CA CYS A 61 -11.63 11.08 -20.58
C CYS A 61 -11.21 12.42 -21.20
N LEU A 62 -12.10 13.42 -21.21
CA LEU A 62 -11.76 14.79 -21.65
C LEU A 62 -10.63 15.40 -20.81
N ALA A 63 -10.68 15.27 -19.48
CA ALA A 63 -9.63 15.77 -18.61
C ALA A 63 -8.26 15.13 -18.92
N VAL A 64 -8.22 13.82 -19.18
CA VAL A 64 -7.00 13.13 -19.59
C VAL A 64 -6.48 13.64 -20.92
N ALA A 65 -7.36 13.79 -21.92
CA ALA A 65 -7.00 14.32 -23.24
C ALA A 65 -6.37 15.72 -23.15
N VAL A 66 -6.95 16.61 -22.33
CA VAL A 66 -6.42 17.96 -22.09
C VAL A 66 -5.03 17.91 -21.46
N VAL A 67 -4.83 17.06 -20.44
CA VAL A 67 -3.52 16.89 -19.79
C VAL A 67 -2.48 16.35 -20.78
N MET A 68 -2.84 15.38 -21.62
CA MET A 68 -1.94 14.83 -22.64
C MET A 68 -1.56 15.87 -23.69
N GLY A 69 -2.52 16.65 -24.18
CA GLY A 69 -2.24 17.75 -25.10
C GLY A 69 -1.30 18.81 -24.50
N TRP A 70 -1.49 19.14 -23.22
CA TRP A 70 -0.60 20.06 -22.51
C TRP A 70 0.82 19.48 -22.32
N LEU A 71 0.91 18.19 -21.95
CA LEU A 71 2.19 17.50 -21.77
C LEU A 71 3.00 17.44 -23.06
N GLY A 72 2.37 17.26 -24.23
CA GLY A 72 3.07 17.25 -25.51
C GLY A 72 3.88 18.53 -25.75
N GLY A 73 3.28 19.70 -25.46
CA GLY A 73 3.98 20.98 -25.55
C GLY A 73 5.09 21.14 -24.51
N ALA A 74 4.82 20.78 -23.26
CA ALA A 74 5.81 20.88 -22.17
C ALA A 74 7.02 19.96 -22.41
N LEU A 75 6.79 18.70 -22.79
CA LEU A 75 7.84 17.72 -23.06
C LEU A 75 8.67 18.10 -24.28
N GLY A 76 8.05 18.60 -25.35
CA GLY A 76 8.77 19.10 -26.52
C GLY A 76 9.76 20.21 -26.17
N SER A 77 9.38 21.11 -25.25
CA SER A 77 10.28 22.18 -24.78
C SER A 77 11.45 21.66 -23.92
N MET A 78 11.27 20.53 -23.22
CA MET A 78 12.31 19.90 -22.40
C MET A 78 13.27 19.04 -23.23
N ALA A 79 12.83 18.52 -24.38
CA ALA A 79 13.63 17.67 -25.27
C ALA A 79 14.84 18.38 -25.90
N VAL A 80 14.90 19.72 -25.82
CA VAL A 80 16.02 20.52 -26.35
C VAL A 80 17.28 20.44 -25.46
N VAL A 81 17.15 20.01 -24.20
CA VAL A 81 18.29 19.89 -23.29
C VAL A 81 18.90 18.50 -23.45
N ASP A 82 20.05 18.40 -24.15
CA ASP A 82 20.89 17.21 -24.07
C ASP A 82 21.48 17.13 -22.65
N PRO A 83 21.08 16.15 -21.82
CA PRO A 83 21.57 16.03 -20.46
C PRO A 83 23.00 15.45 -20.41
N GLY A 84 23.57 15.09 -21.57
CA GLY A 84 24.90 14.53 -21.74
C GLY A 84 24.94 13.02 -21.52
N GLU A 85 25.98 12.40 -22.08
CA GLU A 85 26.16 10.94 -22.09
C GLU A 85 26.16 10.33 -20.67
N ALA A 86 26.72 11.03 -19.69
CA ALA A 86 26.77 10.56 -18.31
C ALA A 86 25.39 10.46 -17.64
N PHE A 87 24.44 11.32 -18.00
CA PHE A 87 23.06 11.23 -17.53
C PHE A 87 22.34 10.06 -18.20
N THR A 88 22.41 9.99 -19.54
CA THR A 88 21.79 8.90 -20.32
C THR A 88 22.28 7.53 -19.85
N ARG A 89 23.59 7.38 -19.59
CA ARG A 89 24.17 6.15 -19.06
C ARG A 89 23.62 5.78 -17.68
N ARG A 90 23.38 6.76 -16.80
CA ARG A 90 22.78 6.53 -15.47
C ARG A 90 21.31 6.15 -15.55
N VAL A 91 20.53 6.81 -16.42
CA VAL A 91 19.13 6.47 -16.65
C VAL A 91 19.03 5.06 -17.22
N LEU A 92 19.77 4.75 -18.29
CA LEU A 92 19.79 3.42 -18.89
C LEU A 92 20.25 2.35 -17.90
N ALA A 93 21.28 2.59 -17.09
CA ALA A 93 21.68 1.63 -16.05
C ALA A 93 20.54 1.33 -15.06
N ARG A 94 19.68 2.32 -14.79
CA ARG A 94 18.56 2.19 -13.85
C ARG A 94 17.29 1.61 -14.49
N THR A 95 17.00 1.91 -15.75
CA THR A 95 15.77 1.52 -16.45
C THR A 95 15.90 0.25 -17.27
N SER A 96 17.09 -0.06 -17.80
CA SER A 96 17.33 -1.27 -18.61
C SER A 96 17.20 -2.57 -17.84
N GLY A 97 17.02 -2.51 -16.52
CA GLY A 97 17.05 -3.68 -15.66
C GLY A 97 18.42 -4.37 -15.61
N ALA A 98 19.44 -3.89 -16.33
CA ALA A 98 20.78 -4.47 -16.32
C ALA A 98 21.41 -4.41 -14.92
N ALA A 99 21.26 -3.28 -14.22
CA ALA A 99 21.69 -3.16 -12.82
C ALA A 99 20.86 -4.06 -11.89
N ALA A 100 19.57 -4.27 -12.19
CA ALA A 100 18.73 -5.19 -11.44
C ALA A 100 19.16 -6.65 -11.66
N LEU A 101 19.50 -7.04 -12.90
CA LEU A 101 19.99 -8.37 -13.27
C LEU A 101 21.40 -8.65 -12.71
N GLU A 102 22.30 -7.66 -12.70
CA GLU A 102 23.61 -7.78 -12.05
C GLU A 102 23.48 -7.85 -10.52
N ALA A 103 22.59 -7.05 -9.93
CA ALA A 103 22.27 -7.15 -8.51
C ALA A 103 21.61 -8.49 -8.17
N GLU A 104 20.72 -9.01 -9.01
CA GLU A 104 20.07 -10.31 -8.89
C GLU A 104 21.13 -11.43 -8.91
N ARG A 105 22.07 -11.39 -9.87
CA ARG A 105 23.19 -12.33 -9.95
C ARG A 105 24.07 -12.33 -8.70
N ARG A 106 24.30 -11.17 -8.08
CA ARG A 106 25.11 -11.06 -6.85
C ARG A 106 24.34 -11.38 -5.56
N ARG A 107 22.99 -11.41 -5.60
CA ARG A 107 22.12 -11.55 -4.42
C ARG A 107 21.56 -12.96 -4.20
N LEU A 108 21.87 -13.93 -5.06
CA LEU A 108 21.31 -15.29 -5.01
C LEU A 108 21.86 -16.20 -3.89
N THR A 109 22.59 -15.66 -2.90
CA THR A 109 23.06 -16.44 -1.75
C THR A 109 22.67 -15.78 -0.43
N GLY A 110 21.49 -16.13 0.11
CA GLY A 110 21.18 -15.96 1.54
C GLY A 110 19.81 -15.35 1.90
N ALA A 111 19.49 -15.40 3.20
CA ALA A 111 18.23 -14.92 3.79
C ALA A 111 17.97 -13.41 3.59
N ALA A 112 19.01 -12.60 3.35
CA ALA A 112 18.88 -11.18 3.04
C ALA A 112 18.18 -10.93 1.68
N GLY A 113 18.35 -11.83 0.71
CA GLY A 113 17.70 -11.74 -0.60
C GLY A 113 16.19 -12.00 -0.55
N LEU A 114 15.72 -12.81 0.41
CA LEU A 114 14.30 -13.09 0.60
C LEU A 114 13.53 -11.84 1.05
N MET A 115 14.07 -11.09 2.02
CA MET A 115 13.44 -9.87 2.53
C MET A 115 13.38 -8.77 1.47
N ASP A 116 14.43 -8.63 0.66
CA ASP A 116 14.48 -7.65 -0.43
C ASP A 116 13.48 -8.00 -1.56
N ARG A 117 13.27 -9.30 -1.84
CA ARG A 117 12.20 -9.77 -2.74
C ARG A 117 10.81 -9.49 -2.16
N LEU A 118 10.62 -9.75 -0.86
CA LEU A 118 9.36 -9.45 -0.20
C LEU A 118 9.05 -7.96 -0.26
N GLY A 119 10.06 -7.10 -0.03
CA GLY A 119 9.93 -5.65 -0.11
C GLY A 119 9.51 -5.16 -1.49
N ARG A 120 10.21 -5.60 -2.55
CA ARG A 120 9.85 -5.24 -3.93
C ARG A 120 8.48 -5.75 -4.35
N TRP A 121 8.13 -6.98 -3.93
CA TRP A 121 6.80 -7.53 -4.15
C TRP A 121 5.72 -6.71 -3.43
N TRP A 122 5.99 -6.27 -2.21
CA TRP A 122 5.12 -5.39 -1.43
C TRP A 122 4.94 -4.03 -2.09
N GLU A 123 6.01 -3.44 -2.60
CA GLU A 123 6.00 -2.14 -3.28
C GLU A 123 5.17 -2.19 -4.57
N ASP A 124 5.34 -3.23 -5.39
CA ASP A 124 4.51 -3.47 -6.58
C ASP A 124 3.03 -3.69 -6.20
N ARG A 125 2.78 -4.36 -5.07
CA ARG A 125 1.41 -4.67 -4.64
C ARG A 125 0.68 -3.49 -4.04
N ILE A 126 1.33 -2.63 -3.26
CA ILE A 126 0.72 -1.45 -2.64
C ILE A 126 0.16 -0.48 -3.70
N GLN A 127 0.79 -0.40 -4.87
CA GLN A 127 0.34 0.51 -5.93
C GLN A 127 -0.93 0.02 -6.66
N ARG A 128 -1.36 -1.23 -6.44
CA ARG A 128 -2.57 -1.74 -7.09
C ARG A 128 -3.83 -1.28 -6.35
N PRO A 129 -4.86 -0.74 -7.03
CA PRO A 129 -6.07 -0.25 -6.38
C PRO A 129 -6.86 -1.34 -5.61
N ALA A 130 -6.72 -2.61 -5.99
CA ALA A 130 -7.33 -3.74 -5.29
C ALA A 130 -6.59 -4.16 -4.00
N PHE A 131 -5.43 -3.58 -3.70
CA PHE A 131 -4.58 -3.99 -2.59
C PHE A 131 -5.25 -3.83 -1.23
N ALA A 132 -5.93 -2.70 -1.00
CA ALA A 132 -6.56 -2.41 0.28
C ALA A 132 -7.58 -3.50 0.68
N MET A 133 -8.40 -3.96 -0.27
CA MET A 133 -9.37 -5.02 -0.04
C MET A 133 -8.69 -6.38 0.22
N GLN A 134 -7.66 -6.70 -0.54
CA GLN A 134 -6.89 -7.95 -0.34
C GLN A 134 -6.15 -7.96 1.00
N ALA A 135 -5.58 -6.83 1.40
CA ALA A 135 -4.89 -6.66 2.68
C ALA A 135 -5.87 -6.75 3.85
N ALA A 136 -7.05 -6.12 3.74
CA ALA A 136 -8.10 -6.24 4.75
C ALA A 136 -8.58 -7.68 4.92
N TYR A 137 -8.77 -8.40 3.81
CA TYR A 137 -9.13 -9.82 3.83
C TYR A 137 -8.01 -10.70 4.43
N ALA A 138 -6.76 -10.47 4.06
CA ALA A 138 -5.64 -11.21 4.64
C ALA A 138 -5.52 -10.94 6.15
N ALA A 139 -5.70 -9.68 6.57
CA ALA A 139 -5.69 -9.30 7.97
C ALA A 139 -6.83 -9.97 8.76
N THR A 140 -8.05 -10.02 8.23
CA THR A 140 -9.16 -10.72 8.88
C THR A 140 -8.92 -12.21 8.97
N VAL A 141 -8.38 -12.85 7.93
CA VAL A 141 -8.01 -14.28 7.98
C VAL A 141 -6.95 -14.54 9.05
N VAL A 142 -5.91 -13.70 9.14
CA VAL A 142 -4.89 -13.80 10.19
C VAL A 142 -5.51 -13.61 11.58
N LEU A 143 -6.42 -12.65 11.74
CA LEU A 143 -7.09 -12.39 13.01
C LEU A 143 -8.00 -13.55 13.43
N VAL A 144 -8.74 -14.14 12.49
CA VAL A 144 -9.54 -15.35 12.73
C VAL A 144 -8.64 -16.53 13.08
N LEU A 145 -7.52 -16.72 12.37
CA LEU A 145 -6.55 -17.78 12.69
C LEU A 145 -5.97 -17.61 14.10
N LEU A 146 -5.65 -16.38 14.50
CA LEU A 146 -5.11 -16.06 15.83
C LEU A 146 -6.12 -16.20 16.98
N THR A 147 -7.43 -16.19 16.69
CA THR A 147 -8.48 -16.19 17.72
C THR A 147 -9.30 -17.49 17.75
N ALA A 148 -9.57 -18.10 16.60
CA ALA A 148 -10.49 -19.23 16.46
C ALA A 148 -9.79 -20.61 16.45
N VAL A 149 -8.51 -20.69 16.11
CA VAL A 149 -7.80 -21.98 16.02
C VAL A 149 -7.51 -22.54 17.42
N PRO A 150 -7.78 -23.83 17.68
CA PRO A 150 -7.42 -24.47 18.94
C PRO A 150 -5.90 -24.37 19.17
N GLY A 151 -5.49 -23.74 20.28
CA GLY A 151 -4.07 -23.51 20.60
C GLY A 151 -3.53 -22.14 20.14
N ALA A 152 -4.36 -21.28 19.57
CA ALA A 152 -3.93 -19.95 19.16
C ALA A 152 -3.63 -19.03 20.38
N PRO A 153 -2.60 -18.16 20.30
CA PRO A 153 -2.09 -17.40 21.44
C PRO A 153 -3.08 -16.37 21.99
N LEU A 154 -4.08 -15.95 21.20
CA LEU A 154 -5.02 -14.89 21.57
C LEU A 154 -6.41 -15.40 21.95
N LYS A 155 -6.60 -16.71 22.10
CA LYS A 155 -7.92 -17.30 22.40
C LYS A 155 -8.54 -16.81 23.71
N GLN A 156 -7.71 -16.33 24.67
CA GLN A 156 -8.16 -15.84 25.98
C GLN A 156 -8.55 -14.35 25.98
N LEU A 157 -8.12 -13.59 24.97
CA LEU A 157 -8.37 -12.14 24.92
C LEU A 157 -9.86 -11.75 24.82
N PRO A 158 -10.73 -12.45 24.07
CA PRO A 158 -12.14 -12.06 23.99
C PRO A 158 -12.85 -12.17 25.34
N GLY A 159 -12.50 -13.18 26.15
CA GLY A 159 -13.05 -13.35 27.50
C GLY A 159 -12.61 -12.22 28.43
N GLN A 160 -11.32 -11.91 28.44
CA GLN A 160 -10.77 -10.82 29.26
C GLN A 160 -11.30 -9.45 28.84
N ALA A 161 -11.48 -9.21 27.53
CA ALA A 161 -12.06 -7.97 27.02
C ALA A 161 -13.54 -7.84 27.40
N LEU A 162 -14.31 -8.93 27.36
CA LEU A 162 -15.71 -8.94 27.78
C LEU A 162 -15.84 -8.72 29.29
N GLU A 163 -14.99 -9.36 30.08
CA GLU A 163 -14.92 -9.19 31.53
C GLU A 163 -14.59 -7.73 31.90
N LEU A 164 -13.69 -7.09 31.14
CA LEU A 164 -13.36 -5.68 31.29
C LEU A 164 -14.53 -4.73 30.98
N VAL A 165 -15.33 -5.06 29.96
CA VAL A 165 -16.53 -4.28 29.58
C VAL A 165 -17.66 -4.50 30.59
N GLN A 166 -17.82 -5.72 31.11
CA GLN A 166 -18.82 -6.06 32.11
C GLN A 166 -18.48 -5.52 33.51
N ALA A 167 -17.19 -5.36 33.84
CA ALA A 167 -16.73 -4.76 35.09
C ALA A 167 -17.10 -3.27 35.23
N GLY A 168 -17.60 -2.65 34.17
CA GLY A 168 -18.08 -1.27 34.18
C GLY A 168 -16.94 -0.23 34.22
N PRO A 169 -17.24 1.03 33.86
CA PRO A 169 -16.24 2.09 33.74
C PRO A 169 -15.48 2.40 35.04
N ASP A 170 -16.02 2.01 36.21
CA ASP A 170 -15.44 2.34 37.51
C ASP A 170 -14.14 1.56 37.82
N GLN A 171 -13.89 0.42 37.17
CA GLN A 171 -12.62 -0.31 37.28
C GLN A 171 -11.62 0.00 36.14
N SER A 172 -12.01 0.84 35.18
CA SER A 172 -11.27 1.04 33.93
C SER A 172 -10.12 2.05 33.98
N SER A 173 -9.78 2.61 35.15
CA SER A 173 -8.77 3.69 35.27
C SER A 173 -7.37 3.32 34.75
N ILE A 174 -7.03 2.01 34.73
CA ILE A 174 -5.76 1.51 34.19
C ILE A 174 -5.79 1.40 32.66
N VAL A 175 -6.93 1.01 32.08
CA VAL A 175 -7.10 0.82 30.63
C VAL A 175 -7.46 2.14 29.94
N GLY A 176 -8.15 3.05 30.65
CA GLY A 176 -8.41 4.42 30.22
C GLY A 176 -7.14 5.26 30.04
N ARG A 177 -6.05 4.97 30.77
CA ARG A 177 -4.73 5.59 30.48
C ARG A 177 -4.07 5.03 29.22
N ALA A 178 -4.23 3.73 28.95
CA ALA A 178 -3.65 3.10 27.77
C ALA A 178 -4.40 3.50 26.48
N LEU A 179 -5.74 3.58 26.54
CA LEU A 179 -6.58 4.00 25.42
C LEU A 179 -6.74 5.52 25.30
N GLY A 180 -6.71 6.27 26.41
CA GLY A 180 -6.69 7.74 26.37
C GLY A 180 -5.44 8.31 25.68
N GLY A 181 -4.29 7.62 25.79
CA GLY A 181 -3.10 7.93 25.00
C GLY A 181 -3.27 7.65 23.50
N ALA A 182 -4.09 6.67 23.12
CA ALA A 182 -4.42 6.38 21.72
C ALA A 182 -5.50 7.35 21.18
N GLY A 183 -6.46 7.75 22.00
CA GLY A 183 -7.48 8.75 21.67
C GLY A 183 -6.87 10.12 21.38
N GLY A 184 -5.95 10.60 22.23
CA GLY A 184 -5.20 11.83 21.98
C GLY A 184 -4.30 11.75 20.73
N TRP A 185 -3.78 10.57 20.39
CA TRP A 185 -3.02 10.34 19.15
C TRP A 185 -3.89 10.41 17.89
N VAL A 186 -5.12 9.87 17.93
CA VAL A 186 -6.07 9.98 16.81
C VAL A 186 -6.61 11.41 16.69
N GLU A 187 -7.00 12.03 17.80
CA GLU A 187 -7.61 13.36 17.84
C GLU A 187 -6.63 14.48 17.44
N SER A 188 -5.36 14.39 17.87
CA SER A 188 -4.29 15.29 17.40
C SER A 188 -3.95 15.13 15.92
N ARG A 189 -4.26 13.98 15.29
CA ARG A 189 -4.08 13.78 13.85
C ARG A 189 -5.29 14.12 13.02
N THR A 190 -6.51 13.95 13.53
CA THR A 190 -7.74 14.34 12.81
C THR A 190 -7.96 15.85 12.84
N GLY A 191 -7.56 16.55 13.91
CA GLY A 191 -7.65 18.02 13.97
C GLY A 191 -6.68 18.75 13.02
N VAL A 192 -5.52 18.16 12.72
CA VAL A 192 -4.50 18.77 11.85
C VAL A 192 -4.82 18.64 10.35
N VAL A 193 -5.70 17.71 9.98
CA VAL A 193 -6.03 17.41 8.57
C VAL A 193 -7.09 18.36 7.99
N VAL A 194 -7.89 19.03 8.82
CA VAL A 194 -9.03 19.83 8.32
C VAL A 194 -8.67 21.29 8.00
N ASP A 195 -7.61 21.87 8.59
CA ASP A 195 -7.27 23.30 8.38
C ASP A 195 -5.93 23.58 7.67
N SER A 196 -5.18 22.56 7.24
CA SER A 196 -3.84 22.75 6.66
C SER A 196 -3.83 22.48 5.15
N GLY A 197 -3.88 23.54 4.36
CA GLY A 197 -3.63 23.49 2.91
C GLY A 197 -2.34 22.74 2.54
N ARG A 198 -2.29 22.25 1.30
CA ARG A 198 -1.33 21.34 0.62
C ARG A 198 0.17 21.41 1.03
N GLY A 199 0.65 22.47 1.67
CA GLY A 199 1.99 22.57 2.27
C GLY A 199 2.16 21.91 3.66
N GLY A 200 1.08 21.75 4.44
CA GLY A 200 1.13 21.13 5.77
C GLY A 200 1.31 19.61 5.74
N LEU A 201 0.81 18.95 4.69
CA LEU A 201 0.96 17.50 4.52
C LEU A 201 2.41 17.10 4.27
N ALA A 202 3.17 17.85 3.46
CA ALA A 202 4.57 17.54 3.17
C ALA A 202 5.47 17.69 4.41
N SER A 203 5.26 18.75 5.21
CA SER A 203 6.01 18.98 6.45
C SER A 203 5.60 18.01 7.57
N GLY A 204 4.31 17.67 7.67
CA GLY A 204 3.80 16.63 8.56
C GLY A 204 4.40 15.26 8.23
N TRP A 205 4.48 14.91 6.94
CA TRP A 205 5.09 13.67 6.50
C TRP A 205 6.59 13.62 6.75
N GLY A 206 7.29 14.74 6.59
CA GLY A 206 8.70 14.88 6.96
C GLY A 206 8.96 14.56 8.42
N LYS A 207 8.15 15.09 9.36
CA LYS A 207 8.27 14.82 10.80
C LYS A 207 7.96 13.36 11.16
N VAL A 208 6.94 12.78 10.52
CA VAL A 208 6.60 11.36 10.72
C VAL A 208 7.73 10.47 10.22
N HIS A 209 8.30 10.80 9.05
CA HIS A 209 9.41 10.06 8.47
C HIS A 209 10.66 10.17 9.33
N SER A 210 11.02 11.37 9.82
CA SER A 210 12.18 11.55 10.70
C SER A 210 12.03 10.80 12.02
N ALA A 211 10.85 10.86 12.66
CA ALA A 211 10.58 10.12 13.89
C ALA A 211 10.63 8.60 13.66
N TRP A 212 10.17 8.13 12.50
CA TRP A 212 10.29 6.72 12.10
C TRP A 212 11.74 6.29 11.90
N THR A 213 12.54 7.10 11.22
CA THR A 213 13.97 6.81 10.98
C THR A 213 14.75 6.80 12.29
N GLU A 214 14.51 7.77 13.17
CA GLU A 214 15.16 7.83 14.48
C GLU A 214 14.81 6.60 15.35
N ARG A 215 13.54 6.17 15.36
CA ARG A 215 13.15 4.92 16.03
C ARG A 215 13.78 3.68 15.38
N ALA A 216 13.88 3.66 14.06
CA ALA A 216 14.55 2.59 13.34
C ALA A 216 16.03 2.49 13.73
N ASP A 217 16.71 3.62 13.88
CA ASP A 217 18.11 3.68 14.30
C ASP A 217 18.27 3.22 15.76
N ARG A 218 17.44 3.72 16.67
CA ARG A 218 17.45 3.30 18.09
C ARG A 218 17.25 1.79 18.27
N THR A 219 16.41 1.20 17.44
CA THR A 219 16.11 -0.24 17.51
C THR A 219 16.93 -1.08 16.54
N ALA A 220 17.98 -0.53 15.94
CA ALA A 220 18.83 -1.26 14.98
C ALA A 220 19.49 -2.50 15.61
N ALA A 221 19.95 -2.39 16.87
CA ALA A 221 20.54 -3.51 17.62
C ALA A 221 19.52 -4.64 17.85
N ASP A 222 18.33 -4.30 18.35
CA ASP A 222 17.24 -5.26 18.59
C ASP A 222 16.80 -5.96 17.29
N ARG A 223 16.71 -5.20 16.18
CA ARG A 223 16.40 -5.77 14.85
C ARG A 223 17.49 -6.71 14.36
N ALA A 224 18.76 -6.40 14.60
CA ALA A 224 19.88 -7.28 14.26
C ALA A 224 19.82 -8.59 15.06
N GLU A 225 19.54 -8.50 16.36
CA GLU A 225 19.36 -9.67 17.23
C GLU A 225 18.16 -10.53 16.80
N LEU A 226 17.01 -9.91 16.55
CA LEU A 226 15.82 -10.62 16.08
C LEU A 226 16.09 -11.33 14.75
N ARG A 227 16.80 -10.67 13.82
CA ARG A 227 17.18 -11.25 12.53
C ARG A 227 18.08 -12.47 12.72
N ALA A 228 19.06 -12.41 13.62
CA ALA A 228 19.93 -13.55 13.94
C ALA A 228 19.11 -14.73 14.49
N ARG A 229 18.23 -14.48 15.46
CA ARG A 229 17.37 -15.50 16.07
C ARG A 229 16.41 -16.15 15.07
N VAL A 230 15.80 -15.37 14.17
CA VAL A 230 14.95 -15.90 13.09
C VAL A 230 15.76 -16.71 12.09
N GLY A 231 16.98 -16.26 11.75
CA GLY A 231 17.92 -17.02 10.91
C GLY A 231 18.21 -18.41 11.50
N ASP A 232 18.50 -18.47 12.80
CA ASP A 232 18.72 -19.74 13.50
C ASP A 232 17.51 -20.67 13.43
N VAL A 233 16.28 -20.14 13.55
CA VAL A 233 15.05 -20.95 13.41
C VAL A 233 14.96 -21.59 12.04
N VAL A 234 15.18 -20.79 10.98
CA VAL A 234 15.11 -21.26 9.59
C VAL A 234 16.18 -22.31 9.33
N ASP A 235 17.41 -22.09 9.79
CA ASP A 235 18.51 -23.04 9.65
C ASP A 235 18.22 -24.38 10.36
N GLN A 236 17.66 -24.33 11.56
CA GLN A 236 17.29 -25.54 12.32
C GLN A 236 16.14 -26.30 11.66
N ALA A 237 15.15 -25.59 11.13
CA ALA A 237 14.04 -26.17 10.38
C ALA A 237 14.54 -26.85 9.09
N GLY A 238 15.45 -26.21 8.35
CA GLY A 238 16.07 -26.75 7.14
C GLY A 238 16.88 -28.02 7.40
N ARG A 239 17.43 -28.19 8.61
CA ARG A 239 18.13 -29.42 9.05
C ARG A 239 17.20 -30.51 9.60
N GLY A 240 15.88 -30.34 9.49
CA GLY A 240 14.88 -31.31 9.97
C GLY A 240 14.74 -31.36 11.50
N ARG A 241 15.33 -30.41 12.25
CA ARG A 241 15.30 -30.38 13.72
C ARG A 241 14.10 -29.59 14.25
N LEU A 242 12.90 -30.05 13.92
CA LEU A 242 11.65 -29.32 14.18
C LEU A 242 11.45 -28.99 15.67
N GLY A 243 11.85 -29.87 16.60
CA GLY A 243 11.77 -29.61 18.04
C GLY A 243 12.65 -28.44 18.49
N GLN A 244 13.89 -28.36 17.98
CA GLN A 244 14.79 -27.24 18.28
C GLN A 244 14.34 -25.96 17.59
N ALA A 245 13.84 -26.06 16.35
CA ALA A 245 13.27 -24.92 15.63
C ALA A 245 12.07 -24.32 16.39
N GLY A 246 11.18 -25.15 16.95
CA GLY A 246 10.05 -24.70 17.77
C GLY A 246 10.48 -23.93 19.03
N TYR A 247 11.47 -24.45 19.77
CA TYR A 247 12.01 -23.75 20.94
C TYR A 247 12.66 -22.42 20.56
N ARG A 248 13.47 -22.38 19.49
CA ARG A 248 14.09 -21.15 18.98
C ARG A 248 13.08 -20.13 18.48
N LEU A 249 11.99 -20.60 17.86
CA LEU A 249 10.90 -19.73 17.42
C LEU A 249 10.21 -19.06 18.60
N TRP A 250 10.01 -19.80 19.70
CA TRP A 250 9.48 -19.22 20.93
C TRP A 250 10.43 -18.19 21.55
N GLU A 251 11.75 -18.45 21.56
CA GLU A 251 12.75 -17.46 21.99
C GLU A 251 12.77 -16.22 21.10
N ALA A 252 12.66 -16.38 19.78
CA ALA A 252 12.53 -15.28 18.83
C ALA A 252 11.24 -14.47 19.08
N GLY A 253 10.13 -15.15 19.41
CA GLY A 253 8.87 -14.50 19.79
C GLY A 253 9.00 -13.63 21.05
N LYS A 254 9.74 -14.10 22.07
CA LYS A 254 10.03 -13.29 23.27
C LYS A 254 10.91 -12.08 22.95
N ALA A 255 11.96 -12.27 22.14
CA ALA A 255 12.80 -11.17 21.68
C ALA A 255 12.00 -10.14 20.88
N PHE A 256 11.08 -10.59 20.02
CA PHE A 256 10.15 -9.73 19.29
C PHE A 256 9.24 -8.94 20.25
N GLY A 257 8.71 -9.57 21.29
CA GLY A 257 7.91 -8.88 22.32
C GLY A 257 8.69 -7.78 23.03
N SER A 258 9.96 -8.04 23.37
CA SER A 258 10.86 -7.04 23.97
C SER A 258 11.14 -5.88 23.01
N PHE A 259 11.52 -6.19 21.76
CA PHE A 259 11.70 -5.21 20.70
C PHE A 259 10.45 -4.35 20.50
N TRP A 260 9.27 -4.98 20.44
CA TRP A 260 8.00 -4.28 20.26
C TRP A 260 7.69 -3.33 21.41
N ASN A 261 7.91 -3.79 22.64
CA ASN A 261 7.75 -2.94 23.82
C ASN A 261 8.72 -1.76 23.80
N HIS A 262 10.00 -1.99 23.45
CA HIS A 262 11.00 -0.93 23.34
C HIS A 262 10.66 0.07 22.24
N TRP A 263 10.20 -0.42 21.08
CA TRP A 263 9.74 0.39 19.95
C TRP A 263 8.64 1.37 20.36
N TRP A 264 7.65 0.92 21.13
CA TRP A 264 6.51 1.75 21.54
C TRP A 264 6.73 2.59 22.80
N THR A 265 7.60 2.17 23.72
CA THR A 265 7.82 2.90 24.99
C THR A 265 8.90 3.98 24.89
N SER A 266 9.78 3.92 23.88
CA SER A 266 10.89 4.87 23.70
C SER A 266 10.46 6.34 23.53
N ASP A 267 9.24 6.62 23.08
CA ASP A 267 8.75 8.01 22.95
C ASP A 267 8.46 8.67 24.31
N ARG A 268 8.08 7.89 25.33
CA ARG A 268 7.65 8.46 26.62
C ARG A 268 8.78 9.03 27.47
N GLN A 269 10.03 8.64 27.18
CA GLN A 269 11.20 9.13 27.92
C GLN A 269 11.73 10.45 27.36
N ALA A 270 11.52 10.74 26.07
CA ALA A 270 11.99 11.96 25.43
C ALA A 270 11.15 13.20 25.81
N ASP A 271 9.88 13.01 26.16
CA ASP A 271 8.99 14.10 26.57
C ASP A 271 9.11 14.46 28.07
N ALA A 272 9.86 13.67 28.85
CA ALA A 272 10.02 13.85 30.30
C ALA A 272 11.35 14.53 30.70
N SER A 273 12.21 14.83 29.73
CA SER A 273 13.52 15.50 29.89
C SER A 273 13.54 16.87 29.23
#